data_AF-A0A373NQP9-F1
#
_entry.id   AF-A0A373NQP9-F1
#
_cell.length_a   1.000
_cell.length_b   1.000
_cell.length_c   1.000
_cell.angle_alpha   90.00
_cell.angle_beta   90.00
_cell.angle_gamma   90.00
#
_symmetry.space_group_name_H-M   'P 1'
#
loop_
_entity.id
_entity.type
_entity.pdbx_description
1 polymer ?
#
loop_
_entity_poly.entity_id
_entity_poly.type
_entity_poly.pdbx_seq_one_letter_code
_entity_poly.pdbx_strand_id
1 'polypeptide(L)'
;MRYYHAIIDDRSLKSGEEPKNLKNVIVIFICSYDPFGRDRIWYTVQNRCIEEPDVPYDDGAKTIFLYTRGTKGQVSVKYMKQFERDNMMRAEGREEERKNTEREHARAERECARANALEAELKRLKSKML
;
A
#
# COMPACT_ATOMS: atom_id res chain seq x y z
N MET A 1 18.53 -9.14 2.72
CA MET A 1 17.45 -8.23 3.17
C MET A 1 17.11 -7.17 2.14
N ARG A 2 18.08 -6.37 1.70
CA ARG A 2 17.87 -5.32 0.67
C ARG A 2 17.16 -5.81 -0.59
N TYR A 3 17.37 -7.06 -1.00
CA TYR A 3 16.68 -7.67 -2.15
C TYR A 3 15.15 -7.66 -2.04
N TYR A 4 14.58 -8.04 -0.89
CA TYR A 4 13.12 -8.09 -0.73
C TYR A 4 12.52 -6.69 -0.62
N HIS A 5 13.19 -5.79 0.10
CA HIS A 5 12.80 -4.38 0.14
C HIS A 5 12.80 -3.76 -1.25
N ALA A 6 13.87 -3.97 -2.03
CA ALA A 6 13.96 -3.46 -3.40
C ALA A 6 12.84 -4.00 -4.32
N ILE A 7 12.48 -5.28 -4.23
CA ILE A 7 11.36 -5.84 -5.02
C ILE A 7 10.02 -5.23 -4.60
N ILE A 8 9.81 -4.99 -3.31
CA ILE A 8 8.57 -4.40 -2.81
C ILE A 8 8.49 -2.92 -3.19
N ASP A 9 9.59 -2.19 -3.09
CA ASP A 9 9.70 -0.80 -3.49
C ASP A 9 9.46 -0.63 -5.00
N ASP A 10 10.06 -1.48 -5.82
CA ASP A 10 9.84 -1.53 -7.28
C ASP A 10 8.37 -1.75 -7.64
N ARG A 11 7.69 -2.67 -6.94
CA ARG A 11 6.24 -2.91 -7.13
C ARG A 11 5.36 -1.80 -6.57
N SER A 12 5.88 -0.96 -5.68
CA SER A 12 5.11 0.07 -4.99
C SER A 12 5.15 1.42 -5.70
N LEU A 13 6.17 1.67 -6.52
CA LEU A 13 6.32 2.89 -7.31
C LEU A 13 5.48 2.81 -8.59
N LYS A 14 4.39 3.60 -8.67
CA LYS A 14 3.73 3.87 -9.95
C LYS A 14 4.52 4.95 -10.71
N SER A 15 4.58 4.84 -12.03
CA SER A 15 5.24 5.83 -12.90
C SER A 15 4.68 7.24 -12.64
N GLY A 16 5.52 8.15 -12.14
CA GLY A 16 5.19 9.56 -11.91
C GLY A 16 5.02 10.03 -10.46
N GLU A 17 5.19 9.17 -9.44
CA GLU A 17 5.14 9.59 -8.03
C GLU A 17 6.46 10.19 -7.53
N GLU A 18 6.37 11.23 -6.68
CA GLU A 18 7.54 11.85 -6.04
C GLU A 18 8.17 10.90 -4.98
N PRO A 19 9.51 10.78 -4.89
CA PRO A 19 10.21 9.83 -4.00
C PRO A 19 9.95 10.02 -2.50
N LYS A 20 9.33 11.12 -2.09
CA LYS A 20 9.18 11.52 -0.68
C LYS A 20 8.08 10.76 0.07
N ASN A 21 7.28 9.94 -0.61
CA ASN A 21 6.11 9.26 -0.03
C ASN A 21 6.14 7.73 -0.22
N LEU A 22 7.33 7.12 -0.24
CA LEU A 22 7.48 5.67 -0.26
C LEU A 22 6.73 5.04 0.93
N LYS A 23 5.93 4.02 0.64
CA LYS A 23 5.11 3.34 1.64
C LYS A 23 6.02 2.61 2.63
N ASN A 24 5.67 2.63 3.91
CA ASN A 24 6.35 1.80 4.90
C ASN A 24 6.29 0.31 4.52
N VAL A 25 7.46 -0.32 4.44
CA VAL A 25 7.64 -1.73 4.08
C VAL A 25 8.14 -2.49 5.30
N ILE A 26 7.42 -3.58 5.62
CA ILE A 26 7.82 -4.50 6.68
C ILE A 26 8.00 -5.89 6.05
N VAL A 27 9.21 -6.44 6.16
CA VAL A 27 9.51 -7.82 5.74
C VAL A 27 9.67 -8.67 7.00
N ILE A 28 8.89 -9.75 7.09
CA ILE A 28 8.91 -10.67 8.24
C ILE A 28 9.54 -12.00 7.83
N PHE A 29 10.60 -12.39 8.51
CA PHE A 29 11.22 -13.71 8.40
C PHE A 29 10.79 -14.57 9.58
N ILE A 30 10.23 -15.75 9.28
CA ILE A 30 9.92 -16.76 10.29
C ILE A 30 11.07 -17.77 10.28
N CYS A 31 11.82 -17.84 11.37
CA CYS A 31 13.04 -18.62 11.50
C CYS A 31 12.84 -19.75 12.52
N SER A 32 13.31 -20.95 12.17
CA SER A 32 13.43 -22.10 13.09
C SER A 32 14.73 -22.08 13.91
N TYR A 33 15.61 -21.12 13.63
CA TYR A 33 16.90 -20.89 14.27
C TYR A 33 17.00 -19.44 14.75
N ASP A 34 17.91 -19.16 15.68
CA ASP A 34 18.16 -17.80 16.17
C ASP A 34 19.15 -17.06 15.25
N PRO A 35 18.70 -16.04 14.50
CA PRO A 35 19.58 -15.33 13.56
C PRO A 35 20.64 -14.46 14.25
N PHE A 36 20.51 -14.15 15.54
CA PHE A 36 21.43 -13.26 16.27
C PHE A 36 22.03 -13.89 17.53
N GLY A 37 21.65 -15.12 17.88
CA GLY A 37 22.17 -15.85 19.04
C GLY A 37 21.86 -15.19 20.39
N ARG A 38 20.73 -14.48 20.50
CA ARG A 38 20.32 -13.79 21.75
C ARG A 38 19.07 -14.40 22.41
N ASP A 39 18.54 -15.49 21.86
CA ASP A 39 17.38 -16.25 22.32
C ASP A 39 16.10 -15.41 22.44
N ARG A 40 15.94 -14.39 21.58
CA ARG A 40 14.70 -13.59 21.55
C ARG A 40 13.72 -14.17 20.57
N ILE A 41 12.44 -14.14 20.92
CA ILE A 41 11.35 -14.50 20.00
C ILE A 41 11.31 -13.53 18.81
N TRP A 42 11.70 -12.27 19.04
CA TRP A 42 11.51 -11.17 18.12
C TRP A 42 12.77 -10.31 18.02
N TYR A 43 13.12 -9.95 16.78
CA TYR A 43 14.12 -8.91 16.47
C TYR A 43 13.54 -7.95 15.44
N THR A 44 13.62 -6.65 15.70
CA THR A 44 13.40 -5.62 14.68
C THR A 44 14.75 -5.06 14.26
N VAL A 45 14.97 -5.05 12.95
CA VAL A 45 16.12 -4.46 12.31
C VAL A 45 15.60 -3.33 11.42
N GLN A 46 16.19 -2.16 11.59
CA GLN A 46 15.91 -0.97 10.79
C GLN A 46 17.22 -0.21 10.55
N ASN A 47 17.22 0.67 9.56
CA ASN A 47 18.34 1.57 9.35
C ASN A 47 18.40 2.62 10.48
N ARG A 48 19.61 3.12 10.74
CA ARG A 48 19.86 4.19 11.70
C ARG A 48 21.07 5.01 11.26
N CYS A 49 21.15 6.25 11.71
CA CYS A 49 22.35 7.06 11.56
C CYS A 49 23.51 6.40 12.35
N ILE A 50 24.72 6.40 11.77
CA ILE A 50 25.90 5.78 12.40
C ILE A 50 26.66 6.83 13.22
N GLU A 51 26.79 8.03 12.68
CA GLU A 51 27.48 9.16 13.29
C GLU A 51 26.73 9.69 14.51
N GLU A 52 25.39 9.72 14.42
CA GLU A 52 24.50 10.19 15.48
C GLU A 52 23.43 9.13 15.79
N PRO A 53 23.77 8.03 16.50
CA PRO A 53 22.85 6.92 16.75
C PRO A 53 21.60 7.28 17.54
N ASP A 54 21.66 8.39 18.28
CA ASP A 54 20.57 8.91 19.11
C ASP A 54 19.56 9.72 18.29
N VAL A 55 19.92 10.15 17.07
CA VAL A 55 19.02 10.87 16.18
C VAL A 55 17.98 9.90 15.60
N PRO A 56 16.67 10.15 15.79
CA PRO A 56 15.64 9.32 15.21
C PRO A 56 15.73 9.32 13.69
N TYR A 57 15.86 8.13 13.10
CA TYR A 57 15.83 7.91 11.67
C TYR A 57 14.83 6.79 11.36
N ASP A 58 13.86 7.09 10.51
CA ASP A 58 12.89 6.13 10.00
C ASP A 58 12.74 6.36 8.50
N ASP A 59 13.26 5.41 7.72
CA ASP A 59 13.12 5.36 6.26
C ASP A 59 11.91 4.52 5.83
N GLY A 60 11.08 4.09 6.79
CA GLY A 60 9.91 3.25 6.55
C GLY A 60 10.24 1.78 6.29
N ALA A 61 11.52 1.39 6.20
CA ALA A 61 11.95 0.03 5.91
C ALA A 61 12.31 -0.73 7.19
N LYS A 62 11.49 -1.74 7.54
CA LYS A 62 11.69 -2.56 8.73
C LYS A 62 11.77 -4.04 8.37
N THR A 63 12.69 -4.75 9.02
CA THR A 63 12.76 -6.21 8.91
C THR A 63 12.58 -6.83 10.29
N ILE A 64 11.61 -7.74 10.39
CA ILE A 64 11.33 -8.47 11.61
C ILE A 64 11.82 -9.90 11.43
N PHE A 65 12.56 -10.41 12.41
CA PHE A 65 12.82 -11.84 12.54
C PHE A 65 12.01 -12.39 13.69
N LEU A 66 11.23 -13.42 13.41
CA LEU A 66 10.48 -14.20 14.39
C LEU A 66 11.18 -15.54 14.57
N TYR A 67 11.85 -15.72 15.70
CA TYR A 67 12.45 -16.99 16.07
C TYR A 67 11.45 -17.80 16.90
N THR A 68 10.92 -18.88 16.31
CA THR A 68 9.77 -19.62 16.87
C THR A 68 10.08 -20.40 18.14
N ARG A 69 11.37 -20.61 18.46
CA ARG A 69 11.81 -21.31 19.67
C ARG A 69 12.48 -20.38 20.69
N GLY A 70 12.48 -19.07 20.43
CA GLY A 70 13.03 -18.09 21.36
C GLY A 70 12.24 -18.07 22.67
N THR A 71 12.90 -17.69 23.76
CA THR A 71 12.23 -17.60 25.07
C THR A 71 12.21 -16.18 25.65
N LYS A 72 13.02 -15.27 25.08
CA LYS A 72 13.17 -13.90 25.58
C LYS A 72 12.33 -12.89 24.80
N GLY A 73 11.72 -11.98 25.55
CA GLY A 73 10.84 -10.95 25.00
C GLY A 73 9.43 -11.47 24.74
N GLN A 74 8.47 -10.56 24.67
CA GLN A 74 7.11 -10.86 24.26
C GLN A 74 6.85 -10.26 22.89
N VAL A 75 6.16 -11.00 22.02
CA VAL A 75 5.62 -10.43 20.79
C VAL A 75 4.55 -9.43 21.22
N SER A 76 4.84 -8.15 21.09
CA SER A 76 3.88 -7.11 21.43
C SER A 76 2.70 -7.18 20.47
N VAL A 77 1.52 -7.48 21.03
CA VAL A 77 0.21 -7.48 20.33
C VAL A 77 -0.04 -6.15 19.59
N LYS A 78 0.63 -5.07 20.01
CA LYS A 78 0.57 -3.76 19.35
C LYS A 78 1.01 -3.83 17.88
N TYR A 79 2.02 -4.62 17.54
CA TYR A 79 2.50 -4.74 16.16
C TYR A 79 1.53 -5.53 15.28
N MET A 80 0.94 -6.60 15.81
CA MET A 80 -0.12 -7.34 15.10
C MET A 80 -1.33 -6.43 14.85
N LYS A 81 -1.75 -5.68 15.87
CA LYS A 81 -2.86 -4.71 15.76
C LYS A 81 -2.55 -3.54 14.80
N GLN A 82 -1.31 -3.06 14.77
CA GLN A 82 -0.92 -2.00 13.83
C GLN A 82 -0.93 -2.54 12.39
N PHE A 83 -0.42 -3.75 12.17
CA PHE A 83 -0.45 -4.39 10.85
C PHE A 83 -1.89 -4.61 10.36
N GLU A 84 -2.80 -5.02 11.23
CA GLU A 84 -4.23 -5.14 10.93
C GLU A 84 -4.84 -3.77 10.53
N ARG A 85 -4.53 -2.70 11.28
CA ARG A 85 -4.99 -1.34 10.96
C ARG A 85 -4.45 -0.85 9.62
N ASP A 86 -3.16 -1.03 9.36
CA ASP A 86 -2.52 -0.56 8.13
C ASP A 86 -3.07 -1.32 6.89
N ASN A 87 -3.40 -2.61 7.04
CA ASN A 87 -4.07 -3.38 5.99
C ASN A 87 -5.51 -2.89 5.74
N MET A 88 -6.22 -2.52 6.80
CA MET A 88 -7.60 -2.03 6.73
C MET A 88 -7.68 -0.69 6.00
N MET A 89 -6.84 0.29 6.37
CA MET A 89 -6.75 1.59 5.69
C MET A 89 -6.42 1.45 4.19
N ARG A 90 -5.55 0.50 3.84
CA ARG A 90 -5.20 0.20 2.45
C ARG A 90 -6.34 -0.47 1.67
N ALA A 91 -7.16 -1.29 2.33
CA ALA A 91 -8.33 -1.89 1.70
C ALA A 91 -9.43 -0.85 1.45
N GLU A 92 -9.69 0.02 2.44
CA GLU A 92 -10.65 1.12 2.34
C GLU A 92 -10.30 2.09 1.22
N GLY A 93 -9.03 2.53 1.13
CA GLY A 93 -8.58 3.42 0.04
C GLY A 93 -8.78 2.81 -1.35
N ARG A 94 -8.51 1.50 -1.52
CA ARG A 94 -8.77 0.80 -2.81
C ARG A 94 -10.25 0.69 -3.14
N GLU A 95 -11.09 0.49 -2.13
CA GLU A 95 -12.53 0.40 -2.34
C GLU A 95 -13.15 1.77 -2.65
N GLU A 96 -12.65 2.83 -2.02
CA GLU A 96 -13.04 4.20 -2.33
C GLU A 96 -12.63 4.59 -3.76
N GLU A 97 -11.42 4.22 -4.20
CA GLU A 97 -10.95 4.43 -5.57
C GLU A 97 -11.84 3.67 -6.60
N ARG A 98 -12.24 2.43 -6.30
CA ARG A 98 -13.22 1.69 -7.11
C ARG A 98 -14.57 2.40 -7.18
N LYS A 99 -15.12 2.81 -6.04
CA LYS A 99 -16.41 3.53 -5.97
C LYS A 99 -16.33 4.86 -6.73
N ASN A 100 -15.21 5.56 -6.68
CA ASN A 100 -15.03 6.80 -7.43
C ASN A 100 -14.99 6.54 -8.94
N THR A 101 -14.25 5.52 -9.38
CA THR A 101 -14.20 5.11 -10.79
C THR A 101 -15.58 4.71 -11.31
N GLU A 102 -16.35 3.94 -10.54
CA GLU A 102 -17.71 3.54 -10.89
C GLU A 102 -18.66 4.75 -10.98
N ARG A 103 -18.51 5.74 -10.09
CA ARG A 103 -19.29 6.98 -10.12
C ARG A 103 -18.94 7.84 -11.34
N GLU A 104 -17.67 7.95 -11.69
CA GLU A 104 -17.24 8.69 -12.89
C GLU A 104 -17.72 8.01 -14.16
N HIS A 105 -17.61 6.68 -14.27
CA HIS A 105 -18.15 5.92 -15.39
C HIS A 105 -19.67 6.12 -15.54
N ALA A 106 -20.42 6.05 -14.44
CA ALA A 106 -21.86 6.28 -14.46
C ALA A 106 -22.24 7.72 -14.87
N ARG A 107 -21.40 8.71 -14.57
CA ARG A 107 -21.59 10.09 -15.06
C ARG A 107 -21.34 10.17 -16.57
N ALA A 108 -20.25 9.58 -17.05
CA ALA A 108 -19.91 9.55 -18.46
C ALA A 108 -20.98 8.83 -19.31
N GLU A 109 -21.53 7.72 -18.82
CA GLU A 109 -22.63 7.00 -19.49
C GLU A 109 -23.88 7.87 -19.61
N ARG A 110 -24.25 8.63 -18.56
CA ARG A 110 -25.41 9.52 -18.58
C ARG A 110 -25.22 10.68 -19.56
N GLU A 111 -24.02 11.24 -19.65
CA GLU A 111 -23.70 12.29 -20.61
C GLU A 111 -23.71 11.75 -22.04
N CYS A 112 -23.13 10.57 -22.28
CA CYS A 112 -23.16 9.89 -23.57
C CYS A 112 -24.60 9.59 -24.01
N ALA A 113 -25.45 9.08 -23.10
CA ALA A 113 -26.86 8.84 -23.37
C ALA A 113 -27.62 10.13 -23.74
N ARG A 114 -27.34 11.24 -23.05
CA ARG A 114 -27.92 12.55 -23.40
C ARG A 114 -27.46 13.04 -24.76
N ALA A 115 -26.17 12.93 -25.08
CA ALA A 115 -25.64 13.32 -26.38
C ALA A 115 -26.28 12.50 -27.52
N ASN A 116 -26.36 11.18 -27.36
CA ASN A 116 -26.99 10.29 -28.34
C ASN A 116 -28.48 10.60 -28.53
N ALA A 117 -29.20 10.94 -27.46
CA ALA A 117 -30.60 11.34 -27.54
C ALA A 117 -30.80 12.66 -28.31
N LEU A 118 -29.97 13.67 -28.03
CA LEU A 118 -29.94 14.94 -28.76
C LEU A 118 -29.60 14.72 -30.23
N GLU A 119 -28.62 13.86 -30.53
CA GLU A 119 -28.21 13.56 -31.89
C GLU A 119 -29.31 12.81 -32.67
N ALA A 120 -30.02 11.90 -32.01
CA ALA A 120 -31.18 11.22 -32.57
C ALA A 120 -32.33 12.19 -32.86
N GLU A 121 -32.63 13.14 -31.95
CA GLU A 121 -33.61 14.19 -32.20
C GLU A 121 -33.21 15.09 -33.36
N LEU A 122 -31.96 15.53 -33.41
CA LEU A 122 -31.43 16.36 -34.49
C LEU A 122 -31.57 15.67 -35.85
N LYS A 123 -31.26 14.37 -35.91
CA LYS A 123 -31.41 13.55 -37.11
C LYS A 123 -32.88 13.45 -37.53
N ARG A 124 -33.80 13.33 -36.56
CA ARG A 124 -35.25 13.26 -36.79
C ARG A 124 -35.84 14.58 -37.28
N LEU A 125 -35.33 15.71 -36.78
CA LEU A 125 -35.72 17.05 -37.24
C LEU A 125 -35.21 17.31 -38.66
N LYS A 126 -33.94 16.97 -38.95
CA LYS A 126 -33.37 17.09 -40.30
C LYS A 126 -34.14 16.28 -41.34
N SER A 127 -34.62 15.08 -41.00
CA SER A 127 -35.41 14.26 -41.93
C SER A 127 -36.83 14.77 -42.19
N LYS A 128 -37.32 15.75 -41.41
CA LYS A 128 -38.62 16.41 -41.64
C LYS A 128 -38.49 17.70 -42.43
N MET A 129 -37.25 18.20 -42.63
CA MET A 129 -36.95 19.42 -43.37
C MET A 129 -36.50 19.16 -44.82
N LEU A 130 -36.23 17.90 -45.17
CA LEU A 130 -36.17 17.42 -46.56
C LEU A 130 -37.54 16.84 -46.94
#